data_AF-A0A7S0Q9B4-F1
#
_entry.id   AF-A0A7S0Q9B4-F1
#
_cell.length_a   1.000
_cell.length_b   1.000
_cell.length_c   1.000
_cell.angle_alpha   90.00
_cell.angle_beta   90.00
_cell.angle_gamma   90.00
#
_symmetry.space_group_name_H-M   'P 1'
#
loop_
_entity.id
_entity.type
_entity.pdbx_description
1 polymer ?
#
loop_
_entity_poly.entity_id
_entity_poly.type
_entity_poly.pdbx_seq_one_letter_code
_entity_poly.pdbx_strand_id
1 'polypeptide(L)'
;CRSCAPCRYISVSLKWGDCGWFAKCDLDGLLHDVTSFSSAAVEPTAGLDVASRRQERSTLLSGSQSTVAEMTKLQQSLASAASMNSTYNNGDRLFDRVKVMPAARTLFCSIDKCGITTIERVAQLVNGFETFKWLQSAPQQFNISFEAYLKLLRNPLWQRVVVYRDPIERFVSAYQSKCLLTDGIRSGRRHCHDVFKLNAWEISMEAVVARLPRYGSSNAHWIPQSHFCVGTVHSAWDSYTHHILLSNLSSQLPDLFRDRVPDPVLASINSHLLHDSNSSHHTHASDLRVSSSLREQLVDFYWEDYRLFLTK
;
A
#
# COMPACT_ATOMS: atom_id res chain seq x y z
N CYS A 1 6.36 -16.25 -19.68
CA CYS A 1 6.55 -14.93 -20.29
C CYS A 1 5.53 -14.56 -21.38
N ARG A 2 5.34 -15.40 -22.41
CA ARG A 2 4.37 -15.14 -23.50
C ARG A 2 2.90 -15.02 -23.07
N SER A 3 2.56 -15.41 -21.85
CA SER A 3 1.22 -15.42 -21.27
C SER A 3 0.81 -14.11 -20.57
N CYS A 4 1.71 -13.13 -20.44
CA CYS A 4 1.45 -11.85 -19.76
C CYS A 4 1.61 -10.68 -20.75
N ALA A 5 0.51 -10.03 -21.17
CA ALA A 5 0.55 -8.78 -21.95
C ALA A 5 0.52 -7.59 -20.97
N PRO A 6 1.47 -6.62 -21.01
CA PRO A 6 1.80 -5.80 -22.18
C PRO A 6 3.32 -5.48 -22.35
N CYS A 7 4.21 -6.43 -22.04
CA CYS A 7 5.65 -6.19 -22.08
C CYS A 7 6.21 -6.42 -23.48
N ARG A 8 6.92 -5.44 -24.04
CA ARG A 8 7.57 -5.55 -25.36
C ARG A 8 8.98 -6.16 -25.30
N TYR A 9 9.60 -6.20 -24.11
CA TYR A 9 10.97 -6.66 -23.91
C TYR A 9 11.12 -7.44 -22.61
N ILE A 10 12.01 -8.44 -22.62
CA ILE A 10 12.39 -9.25 -21.46
C ILE A 10 13.91 -9.26 -21.36
N SER A 11 14.43 -9.16 -20.13
CA SER A 11 15.82 -9.49 -19.82
C SER A 11 15.86 -10.65 -18.84
N VAL A 12 16.80 -11.59 -19.04
CA VAL A 12 16.96 -12.79 -18.23
C VAL A 12 18.40 -12.86 -17.73
N SER A 13 18.60 -13.03 -16.42
CA SER A 13 19.91 -13.42 -15.91
C SER A 13 20.09 -14.92 -16.04
N LEU A 14 21.06 -15.33 -16.84
CA LEU A 14 21.45 -16.74 -16.97
C LEU A 14 22.14 -17.28 -15.71
N LYS A 15 22.73 -16.38 -14.90
CA LYS A 15 23.42 -16.75 -13.65
C LYS A 15 22.42 -17.03 -12.51
N TRP A 16 21.36 -16.24 -12.43
CA TRP A 16 20.41 -16.28 -11.31
C TRP A 16 19.06 -16.90 -11.67
N GLY A 17 18.80 -17.12 -12.97
CA GLY A 17 17.54 -17.70 -13.44
C GLY A 17 16.33 -16.76 -13.24
N ASP A 18 16.58 -15.47 -13.03
CA ASP A 18 15.55 -14.45 -12.85
C ASP A 18 15.27 -13.68 -14.15
N CYS A 19 14.11 -13.02 -14.22
CA CYS A 19 13.71 -12.22 -15.37
C CYS A 19 13.16 -10.86 -14.93
N GLY A 20 13.52 -9.82 -15.68
CA GLY A 20 13.06 -8.44 -15.52
C GLY A 20 12.27 -7.96 -16.72
N TRP A 21 11.37 -6.98 -16.50
CA TRP A 21 10.40 -6.50 -17.48
C TRP A 21 10.51 -5.00 -17.71
N PHE A 22 10.31 -4.58 -18.97
CA PHE A 22 10.30 -3.17 -19.33
C PHE A 22 9.09 -2.83 -20.21
N ALA A 23 8.33 -1.81 -19.79
CA ALA A 23 7.20 -1.29 -20.56
C ALA A 23 7.65 -0.47 -21.79
N LYS A 24 8.84 0.15 -21.71
CA LYS A 24 9.57 0.82 -22.80
C LYS A 24 11.06 0.57 -22.58
N CYS A 25 11.80 0.31 -23.67
CA CYS A 25 13.23 0.07 -23.63
C CYS A 25 13.88 0.81 -24.80
N ASP A 26 14.97 1.53 -24.53
CA ASP A 26 15.89 2.05 -25.54
C ASP A 26 16.84 0.92 -25.92
N LEU A 27 16.59 0.29 -27.07
CA LEU A 27 17.33 -0.88 -27.50
C LEU A 27 18.78 -0.56 -27.85
N ASP A 28 19.03 0.64 -28.36
CA ASP A 28 20.37 1.05 -28.80
C ASP A 28 21.26 1.41 -27.60
N GLY A 29 20.65 1.74 -26.45
CA GLY A 29 21.32 2.00 -25.18
C GLY A 29 21.54 0.78 -24.28
N LEU A 30 21.19 -0.43 -24.74
CA LEU A 30 21.38 -1.65 -23.95
C LEU A 30 22.86 -2.06 -23.94
N LEU A 31 23.38 -2.31 -22.73
CA LEU A 31 24.68 -2.97 -22.56
C LEU A 31 24.52 -4.46 -22.91
N HIS A 32 24.97 -4.83 -24.10
CA HIS A 32 24.88 -6.21 -24.63
C HIS A 32 26.06 -7.10 -24.21
N ASP A 33 27.08 -6.53 -23.58
CA ASP A 33 28.31 -7.19 -23.15
C ASP A 33 28.28 -7.65 -21.68
N VAL A 34 27.14 -7.51 -21.01
CA VAL A 34 26.99 -7.95 -19.62
C VAL A 34 26.96 -9.48 -19.58
N THR A 35 28.07 -10.08 -19.18
CA THR A 35 28.18 -11.54 -18.97
C THR A 35 27.04 -12.06 -18.11
N SER A 36 26.35 -13.09 -18.61
CA SER A 36 25.21 -13.76 -17.95
C SER A 36 23.87 -13.03 -18.02
N PHE A 37 23.68 -12.07 -18.92
CA PHE A 37 22.36 -11.50 -19.20
C PHE A 37 21.99 -11.67 -20.68
N SER A 38 20.71 -11.95 -20.94
CA SER A 38 20.14 -12.05 -22.29
C SER A 38 18.85 -11.26 -22.37
N SER A 39 18.76 -10.35 -23.34
CA SER A 39 17.57 -9.53 -23.57
C SER A 39 16.96 -9.83 -24.93
N ALA A 40 15.62 -9.86 -25.03
CA ALA A 40 14.91 -10.10 -26.27
C ALA A 40 13.61 -9.29 -26.35
N ALA A 41 13.25 -8.89 -27.57
CA ALA A 41 11.91 -8.38 -27.87
C ALA A 41 10.89 -9.52 -27.83
N VAL A 42 9.68 -9.22 -27.38
CA VAL A 42 8.56 -10.17 -27.35
C VAL A 42 7.57 -9.73 -28.41
N GLU A 43 7.40 -10.54 -29.46
CA GLU A 43 6.33 -10.30 -30.41
C GLU A 43 4.97 -10.49 -29.71
N PRO A 44 4.05 -9.52 -29.81
CA PRO A 44 2.69 -9.70 -29.33
C PRO A 44 2.07 -10.90 -30.03
N THR A 45 1.53 -11.85 -29.26
CA THR A 45 0.74 -12.95 -29.83
C THR A 45 -0.49 -12.35 -30.51
N ALA A 46 -0.43 -12.21 -31.83
CA ALA A 46 -1.57 -11.85 -32.66
C ALA A 46 -2.62 -12.97 -32.51
N GLY A 47 -3.68 -12.73 -31.74
CA GLY A 47 -4.77 -13.71 -31.66
C GLY A 47 -5.65 -13.75 -30.41
N LEU A 48 -5.47 -12.89 -29.39
CA LEU A 48 -6.47 -12.79 -28.31
C LEU A 48 -7.34 -11.55 -28.49
N ASP A 49 -8.49 -11.82 -29.08
CA ASP A 49 -9.48 -10.90 -29.64
C ASP A 49 -10.03 -9.90 -28.60
N VAL A 50 -9.57 -8.65 -28.71
CA VAL A 50 -9.97 -7.51 -27.87
C VAL A 50 -11.45 -7.13 -28.11
N ALA A 51 -12.03 -7.52 -29.24
CA ALA A 51 -13.42 -7.23 -29.59
C ALA A 51 -14.43 -8.09 -28.81
N SER A 52 -14.11 -9.37 -28.57
CA SER A 52 -14.98 -10.32 -27.84
C SER A 52 -15.25 -9.86 -26.39
N ARG A 53 -14.26 -9.27 -25.71
CA ARG A 53 -14.41 -8.76 -24.33
C ARG A 53 -15.24 -7.48 -24.21
N ARG A 54 -15.48 -6.78 -25.32
CA ARG A 54 -16.25 -5.52 -25.32
C ARG A 54 -17.75 -5.77 -25.34
N GLN A 55 -18.18 -6.92 -25.89
CA GLN A 55 -19.60 -7.25 -26.06
C GLN A 55 -20.22 -7.86 -24.79
N GLU A 56 -19.46 -8.65 -24.01
CA GLU A 56 -19.91 -9.13 -22.67
C GLU A 56 -20.07 -7.99 -21.65
N ARG A 57 -19.35 -6.87 -21.84
CA ARG A 57 -19.34 -5.73 -20.91
C ARG A 57 -20.56 -4.80 -21.08
N SER A 58 -21.15 -4.77 -22.27
CA SER A 58 -22.34 -3.96 -22.55
C SER A 58 -23.61 -4.54 -21.91
N THR A 59 -23.65 -5.85 -21.69
CA THR A 59 -24.81 -6.56 -21.12
C THR A 59 -24.84 -6.49 -19.58
N LEU A 60 -23.71 -6.15 -18.93
CA LEU A 60 -23.61 -6.00 -17.47
C LEU A 60 -23.96 -4.59 -16.96
N LEU A 61 -23.93 -3.57 -17.83
CA LEU A 61 -24.15 -2.17 -17.44
C LEU A 61 -25.63 -1.74 -17.46
N SER A 62 -26.54 -2.55 -17.99
CA SER A 62 -27.99 -2.24 -18.05
C SER A 62 -28.77 -2.62 -16.77
N GLY A 63 -28.14 -3.25 -15.78
CA GLY A 63 -28.79 -3.73 -14.54
C GLY A 63 -28.69 -2.80 -13.31
N SER A 64 -28.24 -1.55 -13.46
CA SER A 64 -27.70 -0.73 -12.35
C SER A 64 -28.70 -0.25 -11.28
N GLN A 65 -30.00 -0.56 -11.38
CA GLN A 65 -30.97 -0.21 -10.33
C GLN A 65 -31.25 -1.36 -9.33
N SER A 66 -30.93 -2.61 -9.69
CA SER A 66 -31.09 -3.77 -8.80
C SER A 66 -29.99 -3.89 -7.73
N THR A 67 -28.81 -3.32 -7.98
CA THR A 67 -27.60 -3.51 -7.19
C THR A 67 -27.60 -2.77 -5.85
N VAL A 68 -28.37 -1.67 -5.73
CA VAL A 68 -28.47 -0.90 -4.47
C VAL A 68 -29.33 -1.64 -3.45
N ALA A 69 -30.47 -2.21 -3.88
CA ALA A 69 -31.35 -2.98 -3.00
C ALA A 69 -30.72 -4.31 -2.54
N GLU A 70 -29.94 -4.97 -3.40
CA GLU A 70 -29.13 -6.15 -3.03
C GLU A 70 -28.01 -5.81 -2.05
N MET A 71 -27.35 -4.65 -2.18
CA MET A 71 -26.34 -4.20 -1.23
C MET A 71 -26.94 -3.92 0.16
N THR A 72 -28.12 -3.33 0.24
CA THR A 72 -28.83 -3.11 1.51
C THR A 72 -29.21 -4.44 2.18
N LYS A 73 -29.62 -5.45 1.41
CA LYS A 73 -29.90 -6.81 1.92
C LYS A 73 -28.63 -7.52 2.41
N LEU A 74 -27.51 -7.37 1.71
CA LEU A 74 -26.22 -7.91 2.17
C LEU A 74 -25.77 -7.25 3.48
N GLN A 75 -25.89 -5.93 3.58
CA GLN A 75 -25.61 -5.17 4.81
C GLN A 75 -26.51 -5.59 5.98
N GLN A 76 -27.80 -5.82 5.74
CA GLN A 76 -28.74 -6.30 6.76
C GLN A 76 -28.45 -7.75 7.20
N SER A 77 -28.00 -8.62 6.29
CA SER A 77 -27.61 -10.00 6.63
C SER A 77 -26.30 -10.10 7.43
N LEU A 78 -25.39 -9.13 7.24
CA LEU A 78 -24.13 -9.06 7.98
C LEU A 78 -24.32 -8.41 9.35
N ALA A 79 -25.27 -7.48 9.49
CA ALA A 79 -25.62 -6.83 10.75
C ALA A 79 -26.31 -7.79 11.75
N SER A 80 -27.10 -8.75 11.27
CA SER A 80 -27.76 -9.75 12.12
C SER A 80 -26.82 -10.86 12.63
N ALA A 81 -25.64 -11.01 12.04
CA ALA A 81 -24.60 -11.93 12.50
C ALA A 81 -23.61 -11.32 13.52
N ALA A 82 -23.69 -10.01 13.77
CA ALA A 82 -22.71 -9.27 14.58
C ALA A 82 -23.12 -9.03 16.05
N SER A 83 -24.09 -9.78 16.57
CA SER A 83 -24.44 -9.75 18.00
C SER A 83 -23.60 -10.79 18.76
N MET A 84 -22.34 -10.46 19.06
CA MET A 84 -21.62 -11.02 20.20
C MET A 84 -20.51 -10.05 20.68
N ASN A 85 -20.55 -9.77 21.98
CA ASN A 85 -19.53 -9.09 22.77
C ASN A 85 -18.10 -9.50 22.36
N SER A 86 -17.34 -8.60 21.74
CA SER A 86 -15.91 -8.78 21.51
C SER A 86 -15.12 -8.04 22.57
N THR A 87 -14.71 -8.78 23.61
CA THR A 87 -13.59 -8.44 24.46
C THR A 87 -12.32 -8.33 23.60
N TYR A 88 -11.86 -7.10 23.40
CA TYR A 88 -10.67 -6.76 22.61
C TYR A 88 -9.42 -7.44 23.18
N ASN A 89 -8.95 -8.50 22.53
CA ASN A 89 -7.65 -9.11 22.79
C ASN A 89 -6.56 -8.36 22.00
N ASN A 90 -5.33 -8.39 22.50
CA ASN A 90 -4.11 -7.79 21.94
C ASN A 90 -3.78 -8.12 20.45
N GLY A 91 -4.64 -8.87 19.74
CA GLY A 91 -4.53 -9.24 18.32
C GLY A 91 -4.99 -8.19 17.31
N ASP A 92 -5.67 -7.11 17.73
CA ASP A 92 -6.20 -6.06 16.81
C ASP A 92 -5.18 -4.98 16.40
N ARG A 93 -3.88 -5.25 16.52
CA ARG A 93 -2.86 -4.26 16.16
C ARG A 93 -3.00 -3.91 14.68
N LEU A 94 -3.24 -2.63 14.42
CA LEU A 94 -3.29 -2.03 13.08
C LEU A 94 -4.50 -2.45 12.23
N PHE A 95 -5.57 -3.02 12.80
CA PHE A 95 -6.79 -3.24 12.02
C PHE A 95 -7.44 -1.91 11.59
N ASP A 96 -7.28 -0.88 12.42
CA ASP A 96 -7.66 0.51 12.14
C ASP A 96 -6.90 1.15 10.96
N ARG A 97 -5.84 0.48 10.47
CA ARG A 97 -5.07 0.86 9.28
C ARG A 97 -5.66 0.33 7.99
N VAL A 98 -6.63 -0.56 8.04
CA VAL A 98 -7.45 -0.88 6.88
C VAL A 98 -8.37 0.31 6.57
N LYS A 99 -8.56 0.64 5.29
CA LYS A 99 -9.60 1.57 4.83
C LYS A 99 -10.60 0.83 3.97
N VAL A 100 -11.88 1.06 4.22
CA VAL A 100 -12.98 0.43 3.51
C VAL A 100 -13.75 1.49 2.75
N MET A 101 -14.01 1.21 1.47
CA MET A 101 -14.87 2.02 0.61
C MET A 101 -15.95 1.12 -0.02
N PRO A 102 -17.09 0.90 0.66
CA PRO A 102 -18.08 -0.08 0.24
C PRO A 102 -18.67 0.18 -1.15
N ALA A 103 -18.97 1.45 -1.47
CA ALA A 103 -19.55 1.83 -2.76
C ALA A 103 -18.60 1.52 -3.94
N ALA A 104 -17.31 1.80 -3.79
CA ALA A 104 -16.28 1.47 -4.78
C ALA A 104 -15.85 -0.01 -4.75
N ARG A 105 -16.27 -0.76 -3.71
CA ARG A 105 -15.81 -2.11 -3.36
C ARG A 105 -14.30 -2.18 -3.26
N THR A 106 -13.71 -1.30 -2.46
CA THR A 106 -12.24 -1.21 -2.33
C THR A 106 -11.81 -1.29 -0.87
N LEU A 107 -10.77 -2.08 -0.61
CA LEU A 107 -10.02 -2.19 0.63
C LEU A 107 -8.61 -1.66 0.41
N PHE A 108 -8.13 -0.81 1.31
CA PHE A 108 -6.73 -0.42 1.37
C PHE A 108 -6.11 -0.90 2.67
N CYS A 109 -4.91 -1.47 2.58
CA CYS A 109 -4.01 -1.56 3.72
C CYS A 109 -3.09 -0.34 3.72
N SER A 110 -3.32 0.59 4.65
CA SER A 110 -2.52 1.80 4.76
C SER A 110 -1.39 1.63 5.76
N ILE A 111 -0.16 1.59 5.28
CA ILE A 111 1.03 1.45 6.13
C ILE A 111 1.52 2.82 6.59
N ASP A 112 1.86 2.96 7.87
CA ASP A 112 2.44 4.22 8.38
C ASP A 112 3.72 4.54 7.61
N LYS A 113 3.84 5.80 7.17
CA LYS A 113 4.91 6.33 6.30
C LYS A 113 4.89 5.86 4.84
N CYS A 114 3.79 5.24 4.41
CA CYS A 114 3.50 4.90 3.01
C CYS A 114 2.33 5.73 2.46
N GLY A 115 2.35 7.07 2.67
CA GLY A 115 1.29 7.95 2.16
C GLY A 115 -0.07 7.82 2.88
N ILE A 116 -0.09 7.29 4.11
CA ILE A 116 -1.33 7.01 4.85
C ILE A 116 -2.28 8.21 4.97
N THR A 117 -1.77 9.44 5.15
CA THR A 117 -2.62 10.64 5.22
C THR A 117 -3.39 10.87 3.91
N THR A 118 -2.70 10.74 2.78
CA THR A 118 -3.28 10.85 1.43
C THR A 118 -4.31 9.74 1.21
N ILE A 119 -3.99 8.50 1.57
CA ILE A 119 -4.93 7.37 1.44
C ILE A 119 -6.18 7.57 2.30
N GLU A 120 -6.02 8.03 3.54
CA GLU A 120 -7.15 8.32 4.43
C GLU A 120 -8.05 9.41 3.84
N ARG A 121 -7.46 10.49 3.29
CA ARG A 121 -8.23 11.55 2.61
C ARG A 121 -8.97 11.03 1.38
N VAL A 122 -8.30 10.24 0.53
CA VAL A 122 -8.95 9.62 -0.63
C VAL A 122 -10.09 8.70 -0.21
N ALA A 123 -9.89 7.85 0.80
CA ALA A 123 -10.94 6.98 1.31
C ALA A 123 -12.15 7.78 1.82
N GLN A 124 -11.89 8.93 2.45
CA GLN A 124 -12.95 9.81 2.93
C GLN A 124 -13.71 10.51 1.81
N LEU A 125 -13.01 11.00 0.78
CA LEU A 125 -13.65 11.53 -0.42
C LEU A 125 -14.55 10.50 -1.10
N VAL A 126 -14.07 9.26 -1.24
CA VAL A 126 -14.83 8.15 -1.85
C VAL A 126 -16.05 7.78 -1.01
N ASN A 127 -15.94 7.83 0.32
CA ASN A 127 -17.04 7.56 1.23
C ASN A 127 -17.99 8.77 1.42
N GLY A 128 -17.72 9.91 0.78
CA GLY A 128 -18.56 11.11 0.87
C GLY A 128 -18.46 11.86 2.20
N PHE A 129 -17.34 11.73 2.92
CA PHE A 129 -17.11 12.51 4.13
C PHE A 129 -16.54 13.90 3.79
N GLU A 130 -17.16 14.94 4.34
CA GLU A 130 -16.81 16.33 4.06
C GLU A 130 -15.64 16.86 4.89
N THR A 131 -15.40 16.26 6.06
CA THR A 131 -14.39 16.73 7.02
C THR A 131 -13.37 15.65 7.30
N PHE A 132 -12.08 16.04 7.27
CA PHE A 132 -11.01 15.08 7.53
C PHE A 132 -11.02 14.61 8.99
N LYS A 133 -11.22 13.31 9.21
CA LYS A 133 -11.11 12.70 10.54
C LYS A 133 -10.34 11.38 10.50
N TRP A 134 -9.29 11.26 11.30
CA TRP A 134 -8.54 10.00 11.38
C TRP A 134 -9.44 8.81 11.70
N LEU A 135 -9.17 7.68 11.02
CA LEU A 135 -9.86 6.39 11.21
C LEU A 135 -11.34 6.40 10.80
N GLN A 136 -11.82 7.46 10.13
CA GLN A 136 -13.22 7.54 9.71
C GLN A 136 -13.55 6.52 8.61
N SER A 137 -12.56 6.08 7.84
CA SER A 137 -12.74 5.00 6.87
C SER A 137 -12.32 3.61 7.38
N ALA A 138 -12.09 3.44 8.69
CA ALA A 138 -11.67 2.15 9.26
C ALA A 138 -12.83 1.11 9.27
N PRO A 139 -12.55 -0.21 9.25
CA PRO A 139 -13.58 -1.26 9.23
C PRO A 139 -14.66 -1.13 10.31
N GLN A 140 -14.27 -0.68 11.50
CA GLN A 140 -15.15 -0.49 12.65
C GLN A 140 -16.26 0.53 12.37
N GLN A 141 -16.00 1.53 11.52
CA GLN A 141 -16.99 2.54 11.13
C GLN A 141 -18.08 1.97 10.20
N PHE A 142 -17.84 0.79 9.63
CA PHE A 142 -18.76 0.10 8.72
C PHE A 142 -19.28 -1.23 9.30
N ASN A 143 -19.11 -1.47 10.60
CA ASN A 143 -19.47 -2.73 11.27
C ASN A 143 -18.82 -3.97 10.64
N ILE A 144 -17.59 -3.82 10.11
CA ILE A 144 -16.83 -4.93 9.54
C ILE A 144 -15.92 -5.51 10.61
N SER A 145 -16.24 -6.75 11.03
CA SER A 145 -15.38 -7.54 11.92
C SER A 145 -14.10 -7.97 11.21
N PHE A 146 -13.10 -8.41 11.98
CA PHE A 146 -11.87 -8.96 11.42
C PHE A 146 -12.16 -10.16 10.50
N GLU A 147 -13.05 -11.07 10.90
CA GLU A 147 -13.45 -12.22 10.08
C GLU A 147 -14.11 -11.78 8.76
N ALA A 148 -14.99 -10.77 8.80
CA ALA A 148 -15.61 -10.21 7.61
C ALA A 148 -14.56 -9.56 6.69
N TYR A 149 -13.57 -8.85 7.25
CA TYR A 149 -12.43 -8.33 6.49
C TYR A 149 -11.65 -9.45 5.78
N LEU A 150 -11.33 -10.56 6.45
CA LEU A 150 -10.64 -11.69 5.83
C LEU A 150 -11.45 -12.30 4.67
N LYS A 151 -12.78 -12.35 4.80
CA LYS A 151 -13.69 -12.76 3.72
C LYS A 151 -13.64 -11.79 2.54
N LEU A 152 -13.67 -10.48 2.80
CA LEU A 152 -13.55 -9.45 1.77
C LEU A 152 -12.18 -9.47 1.08
N LEU A 153 -11.10 -9.77 1.80
CA LEU A 153 -9.76 -9.90 1.23
C LEU A 153 -9.67 -11.06 0.22
N ARG A 154 -10.55 -12.05 0.30
CA ARG A 154 -10.63 -13.16 -0.68
C ARG A 154 -11.68 -12.93 -1.77
N ASN A 155 -12.51 -11.89 -1.64
CA ASN A 155 -13.61 -11.65 -2.56
C ASN A 155 -13.12 -11.04 -3.90
N PRO A 156 -13.33 -11.70 -5.05
CA PRO A 156 -12.84 -11.23 -6.35
C PRO A 156 -13.53 -9.96 -6.85
N LEU A 157 -14.68 -9.59 -6.28
CA LEU A 157 -15.40 -8.37 -6.64
C LEU A 157 -14.79 -7.11 -6.00
N TRP A 158 -13.84 -7.29 -5.06
CA TRP A 158 -13.24 -6.19 -4.32
C TRP A 158 -11.84 -5.81 -4.81
N GLN A 159 -11.66 -4.51 -5.01
CA GLN A 159 -10.40 -3.76 -4.93
C GLN A 159 -9.62 -4.14 -3.67
N ARG A 160 -8.42 -4.72 -3.71
CA ARG A 160 -7.62 -4.99 -2.51
C ARG A 160 -6.23 -4.46 -2.73
N VAL A 161 -5.93 -3.37 -2.06
CA VAL A 161 -4.76 -2.55 -2.38
C VAL A 161 -3.87 -2.48 -1.16
N VAL A 162 -2.57 -2.67 -1.35
CA VAL A 162 -1.55 -2.36 -0.35
C VAL A 162 -0.62 -1.31 -0.93
N VAL A 163 -0.38 -0.25 -0.15
CA VAL A 163 0.59 0.78 -0.51
C VAL A 163 1.79 0.62 0.41
N TYR A 164 2.94 0.34 -0.18
CA TYR A 164 4.18 0.06 0.55
C TYR A 164 5.31 0.97 0.07
N ARG A 165 6.44 0.93 0.78
CA ARG A 165 7.62 1.74 0.49
C ARG A 165 8.89 0.93 0.74
N ASP A 166 10.01 1.34 0.17
CA ASP A 166 11.31 0.82 0.61
C ASP A 166 11.43 0.91 2.15
N PRO A 167 11.80 -0.19 2.83
CA PRO A 167 11.84 -0.22 4.29
C PRO A 167 12.78 0.83 4.93
N ILE A 168 13.92 1.13 4.30
CA ILE A 168 14.87 2.12 4.81
C ILE A 168 14.30 3.53 4.62
N GLU A 169 13.74 3.86 3.45
CA GLU A 169 13.07 5.14 3.26
C GLU A 169 11.93 5.35 4.26
N ARG A 170 11.15 4.29 4.51
CA ARG A 170 10.06 4.30 5.46
C ARG A 170 10.57 4.60 6.87
N PHE A 171 11.64 3.91 7.29
CA PHE A 171 12.30 4.15 8.58
C PHE A 171 12.79 5.60 8.70
N VAL A 172 13.46 6.14 7.68
CA VAL A 172 13.97 7.50 7.77
C VAL A 172 12.86 8.53 7.75
N SER A 173 11.79 8.31 6.99
CA SER A 173 10.58 9.14 7.07
C SER A 173 9.95 9.11 8.48
N ALA A 174 9.95 7.95 9.14
CA ALA A 174 9.57 7.84 10.55
C ALA A 174 10.52 8.65 11.43
N TYR A 175 11.83 8.45 11.32
CA TYR A 175 12.85 9.16 12.09
C TYR A 175 12.77 10.67 11.97
N GLN A 176 12.70 11.21 10.75
CA GLN A 176 12.56 12.64 10.51
C GLN A 176 11.30 13.16 11.20
N SER A 177 10.16 12.52 10.94
CA SER A 177 8.88 13.02 11.43
C SER A 177 8.63 12.79 12.93
N LYS A 178 9.26 11.79 13.53
CA LYS A 178 8.98 11.34 14.90
C LYS A 178 10.14 11.52 15.84
N CYS A 179 11.35 11.82 15.39
CA CYS A 179 12.48 12.12 16.26
C CYS A 179 13.01 13.54 16.07
N LEU A 180 12.97 14.07 14.84
CA LEU A 180 13.62 15.34 14.50
C LEU A 180 12.69 16.55 14.42
N LEU A 181 11.43 16.37 14.02
CA LEU A 181 10.50 17.49 13.92
C LEU A 181 10.30 18.19 15.28
N THR A 182 10.57 19.49 15.29
CA THR A 182 10.45 20.41 16.45
C THR A 182 9.25 21.35 16.30
N ASP A 183 8.28 21.03 15.45
CA ASP A 183 7.05 21.81 15.31
C ASP A 183 6.30 21.78 16.64
N GLY A 184 6.37 22.90 17.38
CA GLY A 184 6.08 23.09 18.82
C GLY A 184 4.69 22.69 19.35
N ILE A 185 3.93 21.91 18.59
CA ILE A 185 2.64 21.31 18.94
C ILE A 185 2.78 19.79 19.13
N ARG A 186 3.81 19.15 18.53
CA ARG A 186 3.93 17.68 18.46
C ARG A 186 5.35 17.17 18.68
N SER A 187 5.87 17.33 19.89
CA SER A 187 6.58 16.29 20.64
C SER A 187 7.49 15.29 19.87
N GLY A 188 8.20 15.65 18.80
CA GLY A 188 9.02 14.73 17.99
C GLY A 188 10.07 14.04 18.85
N ARG A 189 10.99 14.80 19.44
CA ARG A 189 11.97 14.21 20.39
C ARG A 189 11.32 13.40 21.52
N ARG A 190 10.16 13.83 22.02
CA ARG A 190 9.43 13.09 23.05
C ARG A 190 8.91 11.75 22.54
N HIS A 191 8.48 11.62 21.28
CA HIS A 191 8.05 10.33 20.74
C HIS A 191 9.19 9.31 20.75
N CYS A 192 10.39 9.68 20.27
CA CYS A 192 11.53 8.75 20.29
C CYS A 192 12.06 8.51 21.70
N HIS A 193 11.95 9.48 22.60
CA HIS A 193 12.15 9.24 24.04
C HIS A 193 11.18 8.19 24.58
N ASP A 194 9.89 8.32 24.32
CA ASP A 194 8.86 7.45 24.90
C ASP A 194 8.95 6.03 24.38
N VAL A 195 9.23 5.86 23.08
CA VAL A 195 9.35 4.55 22.43
C VAL A 195 10.68 3.89 22.77
N PHE A 196 11.80 4.58 22.54
CA PHE A 196 13.14 3.98 22.62
C PHE A 196 13.83 4.20 23.96
N LYS A 197 13.20 4.91 24.90
CA LYS A 197 13.80 5.25 26.21
C LYS A 197 15.13 5.98 26.05
N LEU A 198 15.15 6.93 25.12
CA LEU A 198 16.29 7.78 24.79
C LEU A 198 16.12 9.16 25.41
N ASN A 199 17.15 9.69 26.05
CA ASN A 199 17.18 11.09 26.44
C ASN A 199 17.27 11.99 25.20
N ALA A 200 16.85 13.25 25.32
CA ALA A 200 16.80 14.17 24.17
C ALA A 200 18.14 14.38 23.45
N TRP A 201 19.27 14.29 24.18
CA TRP A 201 20.62 14.38 23.64
C TRP A 201 21.16 13.07 23.06
N GLU A 202 20.51 11.94 23.35
CA GLU A 202 20.89 10.61 22.83
C GLU A 202 20.16 10.28 21.53
N ILE A 203 19.20 11.11 21.11
CA ILE A 203 18.41 10.86 19.89
C ILE A 203 19.30 11.05 18.67
N SER A 204 19.84 9.94 18.18
CA SER A 204 20.49 9.80 16.87
C SER A 204 19.86 8.64 16.10
N MET A 205 20.17 8.52 14.81
CA MET A 205 19.68 7.40 14.01
C MET A 205 20.25 6.08 14.53
N GLU A 206 21.53 6.05 14.88
CA GLU A 206 22.24 4.91 15.49
C GLU A 206 21.59 4.46 16.78
N ALA A 207 21.29 5.41 17.68
CA ALA A 207 20.68 5.09 18.97
C ALA A 207 19.27 4.50 18.82
N VAL A 208 18.52 4.96 17.80
CA VAL A 208 17.19 4.42 17.45
C VAL A 208 17.31 3.03 16.82
N VAL A 209 18.18 2.86 15.82
CA VAL A 209 18.40 1.57 15.13
C VAL A 209 18.84 0.49 16.11
N ALA A 210 19.80 0.78 16.98
CA ALA A 210 20.28 -0.15 18.01
C ALA A 210 19.17 -0.62 18.98
N ARG A 211 18.05 0.11 19.05
CA ARG A 211 16.92 -0.16 19.94
C ARG A 211 15.68 -0.67 19.21
N LEU A 212 15.66 -0.70 17.87
CA LEU A 212 14.55 -1.21 17.07
C LEU A 212 14.14 -2.64 17.46
N PRO A 213 15.05 -3.63 17.60
CA PRO A 213 14.65 -5.00 17.92
C PRO A 213 13.85 -5.12 19.22
N ARG A 214 14.14 -4.26 20.19
CA ARG A 214 13.49 -4.28 21.51
C ARG A 214 12.21 -3.44 21.57
N TYR A 215 12.17 -2.30 20.89
CA TYR A 215 11.12 -1.30 21.08
C TYR A 215 10.32 -0.96 19.82
N GLY A 216 10.84 -1.24 18.62
CA GLY A 216 10.22 -0.86 17.35
C GLY A 216 8.94 -1.64 17.05
N SER A 217 8.91 -2.94 17.35
CA SER A 217 7.83 -3.86 16.95
C SER A 217 6.47 -3.61 17.64
N SER A 218 6.41 -2.71 18.61
CA SER A 218 5.16 -2.33 19.30
C SER A 218 4.56 -1.01 18.81
N ASN A 219 5.20 -0.33 17.85
CA ASN A 219 4.78 0.98 17.38
C ASN A 219 4.67 1.00 15.84
N ALA A 220 3.53 1.47 15.34
CA ALA A 220 3.18 1.48 13.92
C ALA A 220 4.22 2.19 13.02
N HIS A 221 4.93 3.19 13.54
CA HIS A 221 5.91 3.94 12.77
C HIS A 221 7.18 3.13 12.48
N TRP A 222 7.46 2.10 13.27
CA TRP A 222 8.73 1.36 13.27
C TRP A 222 8.56 -0.12 12.99
N ILE A 223 7.42 -0.73 13.31
CA ILE A 223 7.16 -2.15 13.05
C ILE A 223 7.35 -2.47 11.55
N PRO A 224 7.80 -3.67 11.17
CA PRO A 224 7.81 -4.10 9.77
C PRO A 224 6.44 -3.93 9.08
N GLN A 225 6.47 -3.56 7.80
CA GLN A 225 5.30 -3.34 6.96
C GLN A 225 4.47 -4.61 6.79
N SER A 226 5.14 -5.76 6.74
CA SER A 226 4.59 -7.10 6.72
C SER A 226 3.61 -7.39 7.87
N HIS A 227 3.71 -6.66 8.98
CA HIS A 227 2.82 -6.84 10.15
C HIS A 227 1.56 -5.98 10.09
N PHE A 228 1.43 -5.07 9.12
CA PHE A 228 0.26 -4.19 9.02
C PHE A 228 -1.02 -4.95 8.65
N CYS A 229 -2.14 -4.31 8.96
CA CYS A 229 -3.49 -4.80 8.66
C CYS A 229 -3.74 -6.19 9.27
N VAL A 230 -3.30 -6.37 10.51
CA VAL A 230 -3.39 -7.63 11.26
C VAL A 230 -2.54 -8.73 10.61
N GLY A 231 -1.36 -8.37 10.11
CA GLY A 231 -0.41 -9.30 9.49
C GLY A 231 -0.83 -9.87 8.13
N THR A 232 -1.88 -9.33 7.51
CA THR A 232 -2.33 -9.78 6.18
C THR A 232 -1.38 -9.37 5.06
N VAL A 233 -0.55 -8.33 5.26
CA VAL A 233 0.52 -7.99 4.31
C VAL A 233 1.50 -9.16 4.15
N HIS A 234 1.92 -9.81 5.24
CA HIS A 234 2.74 -11.02 5.20
C HIS A 234 1.95 -12.26 4.75
N SER A 235 0.87 -12.58 5.47
CA SER A 235 0.18 -13.86 5.35
C SER A 235 -0.72 -13.99 4.12
N ALA A 236 -1.07 -12.85 3.50
CA ALA A 236 -2.01 -12.79 2.39
C ALA A 236 -1.53 -11.80 1.31
N TRP A 237 -0.22 -11.65 1.12
CA TRP A 237 0.37 -10.76 0.11
C TRP A 237 -0.27 -10.93 -1.27
N ASP A 238 -0.42 -12.16 -1.75
CA ASP A 238 -1.03 -12.46 -3.05
C ASP A 238 -2.56 -12.27 -3.10
N SER A 239 -3.22 -12.08 -1.95
CA SER A 239 -4.65 -11.74 -1.93
C SER A 239 -4.91 -10.27 -2.24
N TYR A 240 -3.89 -9.40 -2.14
CA TYR A 240 -3.98 -8.04 -2.64
C TYR A 240 -3.91 -8.05 -4.16
N THR A 241 -4.89 -7.43 -4.82
CA THR A 241 -4.94 -7.32 -6.28
C THR A 241 -4.03 -6.24 -6.83
N HIS A 242 -3.63 -5.28 -5.99
CA HIS A 242 -2.79 -4.17 -6.38
C HIS A 242 -1.74 -3.90 -5.30
N HIS A 243 -0.48 -3.92 -5.71
CA HIS A 243 0.68 -3.61 -4.88
C HIS A 243 1.29 -2.31 -5.41
N ILE A 244 1.03 -1.21 -4.71
CA ILE A 244 1.46 0.12 -5.15
C ILE A 244 2.68 0.55 -4.32
N LEU A 245 3.83 0.70 -4.98
CA LEU A 245 4.97 1.40 -4.38
C LEU A 245 4.63 2.88 -4.21
N LEU A 246 4.95 3.48 -3.07
CA LEU A 246 4.59 4.87 -2.74
C LEU A 246 4.97 5.87 -3.83
N SER A 247 6.13 5.70 -4.48
CA SER A 247 6.58 6.57 -5.58
C SER A 247 5.61 6.58 -6.77
N ASN A 248 4.79 5.55 -6.91
CA ASN A 248 3.80 5.39 -7.97
C ASN A 248 2.37 5.68 -7.49
N LEU A 249 2.19 6.16 -6.25
CA LEU A 249 0.86 6.36 -5.67
C LEU A 249 0.03 7.34 -6.51
N SER A 250 0.58 8.50 -6.85
CA SER A 250 -0.16 9.53 -7.60
C SER A 250 -0.51 9.10 -9.02
N SER A 251 0.29 8.23 -9.65
CA SER A 251 0.04 7.76 -11.01
C SER A 251 -0.91 6.56 -11.08
N GLN A 252 -0.87 5.65 -10.09
CA GLN A 252 -1.69 4.43 -10.11
C GLN A 252 -3.02 4.55 -9.36
N LEU A 253 -3.10 5.40 -8.32
CA LEU A 253 -4.29 5.48 -7.48
C LEU A 253 -5.56 5.93 -8.23
N PRO A 254 -5.52 6.94 -9.14
CA PRO A 254 -6.72 7.36 -9.86
C PRO A 254 -7.34 6.24 -10.70
N ASP A 255 -6.51 5.39 -11.31
CA ASP A 255 -6.96 4.30 -12.17
C ASP A 255 -7.75 3.24 -11.42
N LEU A 256 -7.49 3.07 -10.12
CA LEU A 256 -8.25 2.17 -9.26
C LEU A 256 -9.71 2.60 -9.10
N PHE A 257 -9.99 3.90 -9.20
CA PHE A 257 -11.32 4.47 -8.98
C PHE A 257 -12.06 4.83 -10.27
N ARG A 258 -11.38 4.75 -11.41
CA ARG A 258 -12.00 4.94 -12.72
C ARG A 258 -13.19 3.98 -12.87
N ASP A 259 -14.33 4.52 -13.30
CA ASP A 259 -15.61 3.80 -13.46
C ASP A 259 -16.20 3.20 -12.16
N ARG A 260 -15.63 3.51 -10.98
CA ARG A 260 -16.10 3.01 -9.67
C ARG A 260 -16.60 4.10 -8.74
N VAL A 261 -16.29 5.35 -9.06
CA VAL A 261 -16.74 6.54 -8.32
C VAL A 261 -17.27 7.57 -9.33
N PRO A 262 -18.15 8.50 -8.91
CA PRO A 262 -18.60 9.60 -9.76
C PRO A 262 -17.43 10.47 -10.25
N ASP A 263 -17.53 11.02 -11.46
CA ASP A 263 -16.50 11.90 -12.05
C ASP A 263 -16.07 13.07 -11.13
N PRO A 264 -16.97 13.75 -10.40
CA PRO A 264 -16.56 14.79 -9.46
C PRO A 264 -15.65 14.27 -8.35
N VAL A 265 -15.91 13.06 -7.84
CA VAL A 265 -15.07 12.41 -6.81
C VAL A 265 -13.72 12.06 -7.39
N LEU A 266 -13.67 11.49 -8.61
CA LEU A 266 -12.42 11.18 -9.29
C LEU A 266 -11.57 12.44 -9.56
N ALA A 267 -12.21 13.55 -9.94
CA ALA A 267 -11.55 14.84 -10.09
C ALA A 267 -10.96 15.36 -8.76
N SER A 268 -11.69 15.22 -7.65
CA SER A 268 -11.18 15.57 -6.31
C SER A 268 -9.99 14.70 -5.89
N ILE A 269 -10.02 13.40 -6.19
CA ILE A 269 -8.89 12.48 -5.94
C ILE A 269 -7.64 12.96 -6.70
N ASN A 270 -7.78 13.23 -8.00
CA ASN A 270 -6.67 13.71 -8.83
C ASN A 270 -6.09 15.04 -8.32
N SER A 271 -6.95 16.01 -8.02
CA SER A 271 -6.53 17.30 -7.47
C SER A 271 -5.74 17.14 -6.16
N HIS A 272 -6.22 16.27 -5.27
CA HIS A 272 -5.55 16.02 -4.01
C HIS A 272 -4.17 15.38 -4.20
N LEU A 273 -4.03 14.40 -5.11
CA LEU A 273 -2.76 13.73 -5.38
C LEU A 273 -1.72 14.65 -6.03
N LEU A 274 -2.15 15.57 -6.89
CA LEU A 274 -1.29 16.60 -7.48
C LEU A 274 -0.78 17.61 -6.44
N HIS A 275 -1.63 17.99 -5.49
CA HIS A 275 -1.22 18.86 -4.40
C HIS A 275 -0.20 18.17 -3.48
N ASP A 276 -0.43 16.90 -3.14
CA ASP A 276 0.46 16.14 -2.26
C ASP A 276 1.81 15.82 -2.91
N SER A 277 1.87 15.59 -4.23
CA SER A 277 3.14 15.42 -4.95
C SER A 277 4.04 16.66 -4.87
N ASN A 278 3.44 17.84 -4.70
CA ASN A 278 4.15 19.12 -4.56
C ASN A 278 4.48 19.47 -3.10
N SER A 279 4.03 18.67 -2.13
CA SER A 279 4.33 18.88 -0.72
C SER A 279 5.70 18.28 -0.36
N SER A 280 6.47 18.95 0.50
CA SER A 280 7.86 18.62 0.90
C SER A 280 8.00 17.35 1.77
N HIS A 281 7.02 16.46 1.76
CA HIS A 281 6.97 15.25 2.58
C HIS A 281 7.53 13.99 1.89
N HIS A 282 8.08 14.12 0.68
CA HIS A 282 8.78 13.03 -0.01
C HIS A 282 10.23 12.96 0.48
N THR A 283 10.54 11.92 1.26
CA THR A 283 11.92 11.60 1.61
C THR A 283 12.45 10.56 0.61
N HIS A 284 13.31 10.92 -0.33
CA HIS A 284 13.90 9.91 -1.24
C HIS A 284 15.06 9.17 -0.56
N ALA A 285 15.20 7.86 -0.79
CA ALA A 285 16.34 7.06 -0.29
C ALA A 285 17.69 7.68 -0.65
N SER A 286 17.78 8.25 -1.86
CA SER A 286 18.98 8.86 -2.42
C SER A 286 19.47 10.06 -1.62
N ASP A 287 18.57 10.75 -0.92
CA ASP A 287 18.88 11.97 -0.19
C ASP A 287 19.37 11.66 1.24
N LEU A 288 19.46 10.37 1.59
CA LEU A 288 19.69 9.91 2.96
C LEU A 288 21.10 9.36 3.13
N ARG A 289 21.88 10.04 3.99
CA ARG A 289 23.18 9.56 4.47
C ARG A 289 22.99 8.53 5.58
N VAL A 290 22.53 7.32 5.24
CA VAL A 290 22.57 6.16 6.14
C VAL A 290 23.90 5.44 5.94
N SER A 291 24.68 5.25 7.00
CA SER A 291 25.95 4.50 6.91
C SER A 291 25.71 3.04 6.52
N SER A 292 26.70 2.38 5.91
CA SER A 292 26.57 0.97 5.52
C SER A 292 26.22 0.06 6.70
N SER A 293 26.82 0.30 7.87
CA SER A 293 26.54 -0.48 9.09
C SER A 293 25.12 -0.27 9.63
N LEU A 294 24.58 0.95 9.55
CA LEU A 294 23.17 1.22 9.89
C LEU A 294 22.23 0.52 8.90
N ARG A 295 22.57 0.56 7.60
CA ARG A 295 21.80 -0.06 6.53
C ARG A 295 21.69 -1.57 6.75
N GLU A 296 22.78 -2.25 7.09
CA GLU A 296 22.77 -3.69 7.40
C GLU A 296 21.81 -4.02 8.55
N GLN A 297 21.90 -3.30 9.67
CA GLN A 297 21.01 -3.51 10.81
C GLN A 297 19.53 -3.26 10.47
N LEU A 298 19.26 -2.26 9.62
CA LEU A 298 17.90 -1.97 9.14
C LEU A 298 17.40 -3.07 8.20
N VAL A 299 18.24 -3.59 7.31
CA VAL A 299 17.91 -4.72 6.43
C VAL A 299 17.58 -5.95 7.27
N ASP A 300 18.36 -6.25 8.30
CA ASP A 300 18.10 -7.37 9.21
C ASP A 300 16.76 -7.21 9.94
N PHE A 301 16.49 -6.01 10.47
CA PHE A 301 15.25 -5.74 11.19
C PHE A 301 14.00 -5.78 10.29
N TYR A 302 14.12 -5.32 9.03
CA TYR A 302 13.04 -5.31 8.05
C TYR A 302 13.13 -6.45 7.02
N TRP A 303 13.83 -7.53 7.34
CA TRP A 303 14.13 -8.60 6.38
C TRP A 303 12.87 -9.17 5.69
N GLU A 304 11.78 -9.38 6.44
CA GLU A 304 10.52 -9.87 5.89
C GLU A 304 9.88 -8.90 4.88
N ASP A 305 10.04 -7.59 5.08
CA ASP A 305 9.54 -6.60 4.13
C ASP A 305 10.31 -6.69 2.82
N TYR A 306 11.65 -6.78 2.89
CA TYR A 306 12.50 -6.98 1.72
C TYR A 306 12.16 -8.28 0.99
N ARG A 307 11.99 -9.38 1.72
CA ARG A 307 11.59 -10.66 1.14
C ARG A 307 10.28 -10.57 0.37
N LEU A 308 9.28 -9.85 0.89
CA LEU A 308 8.00 -9.68 0.20
C LEU A 308 8.12 -8.79 -1.04
N PHE A 309 8.82 -7.67 -0.94
CA PHE A 309 8.88 -6.69 -2.03
C PHE A 309 9.78 -7.12 -3.19
N LEU A 310 10.72 -8.04 -2.98
CA LEU A 310 11.58 -8.59 -4.03
C LEU A 310 10.89 -9.69 -4.86
N THR A 311 9.67 -10.11 -4.50
CA THR A 311 8.96 -11.21 -5.19
C THR A 311 7.96 -10.76 -6.26
N LYS A 312 7.83 -9.45 -6.52
CA LYS A 312 6.93 -8.86 -7.52
C LYS A 312 7.62 -7.73 -8.27
#